data_AF-A0A4Q3VJ31-F1
#
_entry.id   AF-A0A4Q3VJ31-F1
#
_cell.length_a   1.000
_cell.length_b   1.000
_cell.length_c   1.000
_cell.angle_alpha   90.00
_cell.angle_beta   90.00
_cell.angle_gamma   90.00
#
_symmetry.space_group_name_H-M   'P 1'
#
loop_
_entity.id
_entity.type
_entity.pdbx_description
1 polymer ?
#
loop_
_entity_poly.entity_id
_entity_poly.type
_entity_poly.pdbx_seq_one_letter_code
_entity_poly.pdbx_strand_id
1 'polypeptide(L)'
;MVADVRSTKGSRAGRIAWSVVTVLACAHFALSYATNHRQFLDLARYADGLERTPYQYRVLMAWVLKLLGENPAVGRLAHVFPGDLKAPYVFVEMGLAFLALLGAVLATRRSLRILSGHDAFSAWASLLVVYMAQFQFNLSYGLNYVLPYDLPSVFFFCLALLGIVSKSRTLFYAAFVVGTLNRETMVFAVVPFAVWGLYEASGERIEKGWGRVLPHVVGQLLLWV
;
A
#
# COMPACT_ATOMS: atom_id res chain seq x y z
N MET A 1 10.32 -31.11 -8.59
CA MET A 1 10.01 -32.05 -7.50
C MET A 1 9.60 -31.21 -6.30
N VAL A 2 8.32 -30.84 -6.20
CA VAL A 2 7.79 -30.01 -5.11
C VAL A 2 7.44 -30.96 -3.98
N ALA A 3 8.14 -30.85 -2.85
CA ALA A 3 7.79 -31.61 -1.65
C ALA A 3 6.32 -31.34 -1.31
N ASP A 4 5.57 -32.40 -1.03
CA ASP A 4 4.18 -32.32 -0.60
C ASP A 4 4.12 -31.67 0.79
N VAL A 5 4.20 -30.33 0.81
CA VAL A 5 4.07 -29.54 2.03
C VAL A 5 2.62 -29.63 2.44
N ARG A 6 2.30 -30.62 3.27
CA ARG A 6 1.00 -30.74 3.92
C ARG A 6 0.72 -29.42 4.64
N SER A 7 -0.23 -28.67 4.09
CA SER A 7 -0.75 -27.43 4.67
C SER A 7 -1.28 -27.73 6.08
N THR A 8 -0.46 -27.52 7.10
CA THR A 8 -0.90 -27.57 8.49
C THR A 8 -1.84 -26.38 8.71
N LYS A 9 -3.14 -26.67 8.87
CA LYS A 9 -4.12 -25.65 9.21
C LYS A 9 -3.70 -25.03 10.53
N GLY A 10 -3.34 -23.74 10.52
CA GLY A 10 -2.96 -23.03 11.73
C GLY A 10 -4.06 -23.09 12.80
N SER A 11 -3.66 -23.17 14.06
CA SER A 11 -4.61 -23.21 15.19
C SER A 11 -5.52 -21.97 15.18
N ARG A 12 -6.76 -22.11 15.67
CA ARG A 12 -7.69 -20.98 15.80
C ARG A 12 -7.07 -19.86 16.66
N ALA A 13 -6.41 -20.23 17.75
CA ALA A 13 -5.69 -19.31 18.61
C ALA A 13 -4.61 -18.52 17.86
N GLY A 14 -3.81 -19.17 17.01
CA GLY A 14 -2.77 -18.51 16.22
C GLY A 14 -3.34 -17.48 15.23
N ARG A 15 -4.48 -17.79 14.59
CA ARG A 15 -5.17 -16.84 13.70
C ARG A 15 -5.72 -15.62 14.44
N ILE A 16 -6.29 -15.83 15.62
CA ILE A 16 -6.79 -14.73 16.47
C ILE A 16 -5.62 -13.87 16.94
N ALA A 17 -4.56 -14.48 17.47
CA ALA A 17 -3.37 -13.78 17.94
C ALA A 17 -2.75 -12.93 16.82
N TRP A 18 -2.56 -13.50 15.64
CA TRP A 18 -2.04 -12.76 14.49
C TRP A 18 -2.94 -11.58 14.09
N SER A 19 -4.27 -11.76 14.09
CA SER A 19 -5.21 -10.70 13.72
C SER A 19 -5.17 -9.55 14.73
N VAL A 20 -5.16 -9.87 16.03
CA VAL A 20 -5.05 -8.87 17.10
C VAL A 20 -3.74 -8.11 16.99
N VAL A 21 -2.61 -8.82 16.85
CA VAL A 21 -1.29 -8.20 16.69
C VAL A 21 -1.26 -7.29 15.46
N THR A 22 -1.81 -7.75 14.33
CA THR A 22 -1.84 -6.96 13.09
C THR A 22 -2.63 -5.67 13.26
N VAL A 23 -3.84 -5.76 13.83
CA VAL A 23 -4.71 -4.59 14.05
C VAL A 23 -4.06 -3.61 15.02
N LEU A 24 -3.55 -4.09 16.15
CA LEU A 24 -2.89 -3.24 17.15
C LEU A 24 -1.61 -2.59 16.60
N ALA A 25 -0.80 -3.32 15.83
CA ALA A 25 0.41 -2.79 15.23
C ALA A 25 0.12 -1.73 14.16
N CYS A 26 -0.88 -1.96 13.30
CA CYS A 26 -1.29 -0.96 12.31
C CYS A 26 -1.91 0.28 12.97
N ALA A 27 -2.71 0.09 14.03
CA ALA A 27 -3.32 1.21 14.77
C ALA A 27 -2.25 2.03 15.50
N HIS A 28 -1.29 1.36 16.16
CA HIS A 28 -0.16 2.02 16.80
C HIS A 28 0.70 2.79 15.79
N PHE A 29 1.02 2.17 14.65
CA PHE A 29 1.75 2.85 13.57
C PHE A 29 0.99 4.10 13.11
N ALA A 30 -0.29 3.98 12.78
CA ALA A 30 -1.09 5.06 12.23
C ALA A 30 -1.25 6.23 13.22
N LEU A 31 -1.47 5.92 14.50
CA LEU A 31 -1.51 6.93 15.56
C LEU A 31 -0.16 7.66 15.65
N SER A 32 0.95 6.91 15.72
CA SER A 32 2.30 7.46 15.79
C SER A 32 2.62 8.33 14.57
N TYR A 33 2.26 7.86 13.37
CA TYR A 33 2.44 8.55 12.08
C TYR A 33 1.68 9.89 12.05
N ALA A 34 0.47 9.93 12.61
CA ALA A 34 -0.34 11.14 12.63
C ALA A 34 0.07 12.14 13.73
N THR A 35 0.61 11.69 14.86
CA THR A 35 0.88 12.56 16.02
C THR A 35 2.33 12.98 16.18
N ASN A 36 3.30 12.21 15.67
CA ASN A 36 4.72 12.44 15.95
C ASN A 36 5.44 13.24 14.86
N HIS A 37 4.76 13.50 13.75
CA HIS A 37 5.35 14.10 12.56
C HIS A 37 4.67 15.41 12.20
N ARG A 38 5.45 16.31 11.62
CA ARG A 38 4.90 17.56 11.09
C ARG A 38 4.26 17.29 9.74
N GLN A 39 3.06 17.82 9.57
CA GLN A 39 2.40 17.87 8.26
C GLN A 39 3.22 18.76 7.33
N PHE A 40 3.75 18.17 6.26
CA PHE A 40 4.54 18.94 5.29
C PHE A 40 3.66 19.83 4.40
N LEU A 41 2.45 19.36 4.13
CA LEU A 41 1.46 19.99 3.26
C LEU A 41 0.38 20.64 4.11
N ASP A 42 -0.19 21.72 3.59
CA ASP A 42 -1.46 22.20 4.10
C ASP A 42 -2.56 21.27 3.53
N LEU A 43 -3.05 20.36 4.37
CA LEU A 43 -3.99 19.32 3.92
C LEU A 43 -5.28 19.90 3.35
N ALA A 44 -5.73 21.08 3.79
CA ALA A 44 -6.90 21.73 3.23
C ALA A 44 -6.61 22.27 1.83
N ARG A 45 -5.50 22.99 1.66
CA ARG A 45 -5.08 23.46 0.32
C ARG A 45 -4.79 22.31 -0.64
N TYR A 46 -4.21 21.22 -0.14
CA TYR A 46 -3.96 20.02 -0.93
C TYR A 46 -5.26 19.35 -1.38
N ALA A 47 -6.27 19.23 -0.49
CA ALA A 47 -7.59 18.72 -0.84
C ALA A 47 -8.29 19.55 -1.94
N ASP A 48 -8.04 20.86 -1.99
CA ASP A 48 -8.54 21.76 -3.02
C ASP A 48 -7.67 21.82 -4.30
N GLY A 49 -6.56 21.09 -4.34
CA GLY A 49 -5.63 21.14 -5.48
C GLY A 49 -4.86 22.46 -5.60
N LEU A 50 -4.77 23.23 -4.52
CA LEU A 50 -4.09 24.55 -4.44
C LEU A 50 -2.72 24.47 -3.76
N GLU A 51 -2.19 23.27 -3.59
CA GLU A 51 -0.87 23.00 -3.03
C GLU A 51 0.22 23.13 -4.11
N ARG A 52 1.47 23.36 -3.71
CA ARG A 52 2.59 23.55 -4.64
C ARG A 52 2.89 22.30 -5.48
N THR A 53 3.41 22.51 -6.68
CA THR A 53 3.99 21.44 -7.50
C THR A 53 5.21 20.79 -6.80
N PRO A 54 5.43 19.47 -6.94
CA PRO A 54 4.65 18.52 -7.75
C PRO A 54 3.46 17.89 -7.02
N TYR A 55 3.20 18.26 -5.76
CA TYR A 55 2.23 17.57 -4.90
C TYR A 55 0.80 17.62 -5.43
N GLN A 56 0.41 18.73 -6.07
CA GLN A 56 -0.93 18.91 -6.67
C GLN A 56 -1.31 17.83 -7.70
N TYR A 57 -0.35 17.18 -8.37
CA TYR A 57 -0.63 16.17 -9.39
C TYR A 57 -1.04 14.81 -8.80
N ARG A 58 -0.85 14.62 -7.50
CA ARG A 58 -1.22 13.40 -6.77
C ARG A 58 -2.69 13.48 -6.37
N VAL A 59 -3.58 13.41 -7.34
CA VAL A 59 -5.00 13.79 -7.18
C VAL A 59 -5.82 12.82 -6.33
N LEU A 60 -5.44 11.54 -6.24
CA LEU A 60 -6.26 10.55 -5.53
C LEU A 60 -6.50 10.95 -4.07
N MET A 61 -5.43 11.28 -3.35
CA MET A 61 -5.54 11.63 -1.94
C MET A 61 -6.13 13.01 -1.71
N ALA A 62 -5.98 13.94 -2.65
CA ALA A 62 -6.71 15.20 -2.61
C ALA A 62 -8.23 14.96 -2.62
N TRP A 63 -8.73 14.10 -3.53
CA TRP A 63 -10.15 13.76 -3.59
C TRP A 63 -10.65 13.04 -2.34
N VAL A 64 -9.88 12.08 -1.83
CA VAL A 64 -10.25 11.34 -0.62
C VAL A 64 -10.28 12.28 0.59
N LEU A 65 -9.28 13.14 0.76
CA LEU A 65 -9.23 14.11 1.84
C LEU A 65 -10.36 15.13 1.73
N LYS A 66 -10.67 15.63 0.54
CA LYS A 66 -11.80 16.53 0.32
C LYS A 66 -13.12 15.86 0.74
N LEU A 67 -13.40 14.68 0.19
CA LEU A 67 -14.65 13.96 0.43
C LEU A 67 -14.85 13.60 1.92
N LEU A 68 -13.81 13.14 2.60
CA LEU A 68 -13.90 12.68 3.99
C LEU A 68 -13.66 13.81 5.00
N GLY A 69 -12.75 14.74 4.72
CA GLY A 69 -12.38 15.84 5.59
C GLY A 69 -13.48 16.90 5.71
N GLU A 70 -14.25 17.13 4.64
CA GLU A 70 -15.41 18.04 4.66
C GLU A 70 -16.67 17.38 5.26
N ASN A 71 -16.63 16.08 5.57
CA ASN A 71 -17.79 15.37 6.10
C ASN A 71 -18.04 15.74 7.59
N PRO A 72 -19.20 16.32 7.95
CA PRO A 72 -19.48 16.73 9.33
C PRO A 72 -19.49 15.57 10.35
N ALA A 73 -19.77 14.34 9.91
CA ALA A 73 -19.68 13.17 10.79
C ALA A 73 -18.23 12.89 11.19
N VAL A 74 -17.28 13.03 10.26
CA VAL A 74 -15.85 12.87 10.52
C VAL A 74 -15.36 13.97 11.46
N GLY A 75 -15.78 15.22 11.25
CA GLY A 75 -15.45 16.32 12.17
C GLY A 75 -15.94 16.06 13.60
N ARG A 76 -17.18 15.59 13.77
CA ARG A 76 -17.72 15.21 15.09
C ARG A 76 -16.93 14.08 15.76
N LEU A 77 -16.51 13.07 14.99
CA LEU A 77 -15.69 11.97 15.51
C LEU A 77 -14.29 12.45 15.90
N ALA A 78 -13.65 13.28 15.06
CA ALA A 78 -12.33 13.85 15.31
C ALA A 78 -12.29 14.66 16.62
N HIS A 79 -13.36 15.38 16.96
CA HIS A 79 -13.44 16.16 18.20
C HIS A 79 -13.32 15.33 19.50
N VAL A 80 -13.57 14.02 19.44
CA VAL A 80 -13.41 13.12 20.60
C VAL A 80 -11.93 12.82 20.88
N PHE A 81 -11.06 13.02 19.89
CA PHE A 81 -9.63 12.74 20.02
C PHE A 81 -8.85 13.97 20.54
N PRO A 82 -7.72 13.76 21.23
CA PRO A 82 -6.89 14.85 21.75
C PRO A 82 -5.93 15.42 20.70
N GLY A 83 -5.40 16.61 20.98
CA GLY A 83 -4.31 17.23 20.20
C GLY A 83 -4.68 17.50 18.73
N ASP A 84 -3.72 17.27 17.84
CA ASP A 84 -3.83 17.54 16.40
C ASP A 84 -4.85 16.64 15.70
N LEU A 85 -5.20 15.50 16.30
CA LEU A 85 -6.24 14.59 15.78
C LEU A 85 -7.64 15.22 15.79
N LYS A 86 -7.84 16.36 16.46
CA LYS A 86 -9.07 17.15 16.36
C LYS A 86 -9.28 17.75 14.98
N ALA A 87 -8.21 17.94 14.20
CA ALA A 87 -8.31 18.43 12.84
C ALA A 87 -8.87 17.31 11.93
N PRO A 88 -10.01 17.53 11.23
CA PRO A 88 -10.66 16.48 10.45
C PRO A 88 -9.75 15.84 9.41
N TYR A 89 -8.92 16.62 8.72
CA TYR A 89 -8.00 16.10 7.70
C TYR A 89 -6.91 15.19 8.29
N VAL A 90 -6.36 15.53 9.46
CA VAL A 90 -5.35 14.69 10.15
C VAL A 90 -6.00 13.39 10.64
N PHE A 91 -7.22 13.47 11.15
CA PHE A 91 -7.99 12.29 11.56
C PHE A 91 -8.26 11.35 10.37
N VAL A 92 -8.63 11.90 9.21
CA VAL A 92 -8.80 11.14 7.97
C VAL A 92 -7.49 10.49 7.54
N GLU A 93 -6.38 11.24 7.55
CA GLU A 93 -5.07 10.71 7.20
C GLU A 93 -4.66 9.54 8.11
N MET A 94 -4.87 9.67 9.43
CA MET A 94 -4.64 8.58 10.39
C MET A 94 -5.47 7.33 10.03
N GLY A 95 -6.76 7.50 9.74
CA GLY A 95 -7.63 6.40 9.33
C GLY A 95 -7.18 5.75 8.02
N LEU A 96 -6.76 6.54 7.05
CA LEU A 96 -6.25 6.05 5.77
C LEU A 96 -4.90 5.35 5.91
N ALA A 97 -3.99 5.85 6.74
CA ALA A 97 -2.73 5.19 7.07
C ALA A 97 -2.98 3.81 7.70
N PHE A 98 -3.93 3.71 8.63
CA PHE A 98 -4.34 2.45 9.24
C PHE A 98 -4.88 1.47 8.18
N LEU A 99 -5.85 1.89 7.37
CA LEU A 99 -6.50 1.03 6.38
C LEU A 99 -5.53 0.60 5.26
N ALA A 100 -4.71 1.53 4.76
CA ALA A 100 -3.72 1.25 3.73
C ALA A 100 -2.66 0.26 4.25
N LEU A 101 -2.14 0.45 5.45
CA LEU A 101 -1.14 -0.45 6.03
C LEU A 101 -1.73 -1.84 6.32
N LEU A 102 -2.94 -1.91 6.87
CA LEU A 102 -3.65 -3.17 7.05
C LEU A 102 -3.86 -3.88 5.71
N GLY A 103 -4.33 -3.16 4.70
CA GLY A 103 -4.48 -3.68 3.34
C GLY A 103 -3.16 -4.19 2.75
N ALA A 104 -2.06 -3.49 2.97
CA ALA A 104 -0.73 -3.86 2.51
C ALA A 104 -0.24 -5.16 3.17
N VAL A 105 -0.47 -5.32 4.48
CA VAL A 105 -0.18 -6.57 5.22
C VAL A 105 -1.02 -7.72 4.66
N LEU A 106 -2.32 -7.52 4.44
CA LEU A 106 -3.20 -8.57 3.91
C LEU A 106 -2.81 -8.99 2.48
N ALA A 107 -2.51 -8.01 1.61
CA ALA A 107 -2.03 -8.27 0.26
C ALA A 107 -0.71 -9.05 0.28
N THR A 108 0.23 -8.63 1.11
CA THR A 108 1.54 -9.27 1.27
C THR A 108 1.41 -10.70 1.83
N ARG A 109 0.58 -10.92 2.86
CA ARG A 109 0.28 -12.26 3.37
C ARG A 109 -0.24 -13.16 2.27
N ARG A 110 -1.16 -12.67 1.43
CA ARG A 110 -1.73 -13.44 0.34
C ARG A 110 -0.67 -13.79 -0.71
N SER A 111 0.17 -12.82 -1.10
CA SER A 111 1.28 -13.04 -2.03
C SER A 111 2.26 -14.09 -1.49
N LEU A 112 2.71 -13.94 -0.24
CA LEU A 112 3.61 -14.89 0.41
C LEU A 112 2.99 -16.29 0.51
N ARG A 113 1.69 -16.39 0.75
CA ARG A 113 1.00 -17.68 0.81
C ARG A 113 0.94 -18.36 -0.55
N ILE A 114 0.75 -17.60 -1.63
CA ILE A 114 0.78 -18.15 -3.00
C ILE A 114 2.20 -18.65 -3.33
N LEU A 115 3.24 -17.91 -2.95
CA LEU A 115 4.63 -18.25 -3.25
C LEU A 115 5.19 -19.40 -2.39
N SER A 116 4.89 -19.40 -1.09
CA SER A 116 5.48 -20.36 -0.14
C SER A 116 4.63 -21.60 0.13
N GLY A 117 3.32 -21.53 -0.15
CA GLY A 117 2.35 -22.56 0.26
C GLY A 117 2.11 -22.64 1.78
N HIS A 118 2.78 -21.81 2.60
CA HIS A 118 2.80 -21.96 4.05
C HIS A 118 2.09 -20.80 4.76
N ASP A 119 0.85 -21.02 5.24
CA ASP A 119 0.00 -19.95 5.79
C ASP A 119 0.56 -19.32 7.06
N ALA A 120 1.08 -20.11 8.01
CA ALA A 120 1.61 -19.59 9.27
C ALA A 120 2.84 -18.67 9.05
N PHE A 121 3.83 -19.14 8.28
CA PHE A 121 4.95 -18.34 7.82
C PHE A 121 4.48 -17.05 7.13
N SER A 122 3.58 -17.16 6.15
CA SER A 122 3.09 -16.00 5.40
C SER A 122 2.39 -14.96 6.27
N ALA A 123 1.64 -15.41 7.28
CA ALA A 123 1.00 -14.53 8.24
C ALA A 123 2.05 -13.72 9.03
N TRP A 124 2.99 -14.39 9.70
CA TRP A 124 3.98 -13.70 10.51
C TRP A 124 4.97 -12.87 9.68
N ALA A 125 5.43 -13.39 8.54
CA ALA A 125 6.32 -12.67 7.64
C ALA A 125 5.67 -11.41 7.04
N SER A 126 4.35 -11.40 6.83
CA SER A 126 3.66 -10.19 6.34
C SER A 126 3.72 -9.00 7.30
N LEU A 127 3.96 -9.24 8.60
CA LEU A 127 4.15 -8.15 9.58
C LEU A 127 5.45 -7.37 9.36
N LEU A 128 6.39 -7.89 8.56
CA LEU A 128 7.55 -7.13 8.12
C LEU A 128 7.15 -5.85 7.37
N VAL A 129 5.97 -5.79 6.75
CA VAL A 129 5.45 -4.56 6.14
C VAL A 129 5.28 -3.46 7.18
N VAL A 130 4.68 -3.77 8.34
CA VAL A 130 4.49 -2.81 9.43
C VAL A 130 5.84 -2.39 10.01
N TYR A 131 6.73 -3.35 10.21
CA TYR A 131 8.08 -3.09 10.72
C TYR A 131 8.87 -2.17 9.78
N MET A 132 8.89 -2.45 8.48
CA MET A 132 9.56 -1.62 7.48
C MET A 132 8.91 -0.23 7.36
N ALA A 133 7.58 -0.14 7.43
CA ALA A 133 6.88 1.14 7.45
C ALA A 133 7.29 1.98 8.67
N GLN A 134 7.38 1.37 9.86
CA GLN A 134 7.82 2.03 11.08
C GLN A 134 9.25 2.61 10.92
N PHE A 135 10.17 1.83 10.35
CA PHE A 135 11.53 2.30 10.10
C PHE A 135 11.59 3.43 9.08
N GLN A 136 10.86 3.28 7.97
CA GLN A 136 10.91 4.21 6.86
C GLN A 136 10.27 5.57 7.20
N PHE A 137 9.11 5.54 7.86
CA PHE A 137 8.27 6.71 8.06
C PHE A 137 8.38 7.27 9.47
N ASN A 138 8.36 6.44 10.51
CA ASN A 138 8.31 6.91 11.89
C ASN A 138 9.70 7.13 12.52
N LEU A 139 10.65 6.25 12.24
CA LEU A 139 12.01 6.33 12.79
C LEU A 139 13.00 7.04 11.84
N SER A 140 12.51 7.60 10.73
CA SER A 140 13.34 8.10 9.64
C SER A 140 14.42 9.06 10.15
N TYR A 141 15.69 8.71 9.93
CA TYR A 141 16.86 9.55 10.26
C TYR A 141 17.01 10.78 9.35
N GLY A 142 16.03 11.04 8.48
CA GLY A 142 16.04 12.11 7.49
C GLY A 142 14.91 13.13 7.71
N LEU A 143 14.11 13.35 6.67
CA LEU A 143 13.06 14.36 6.66
C LEU A 143 11.89 13.94 7.56
N ASN A 144 11.74 14.63 8.70
CA ASN A 144 10.69 14.38 9.68
C ASN A 144 9.35 15.03 9.28
N TYR A 145 8.79 14.57 8.16
CA TYR A 145 7.48 15.00 7.72
C TYR A 145 6.68 13.84 7.11
N VAL A 146 5.37 14.00 7.08
CA VAL A 146 4.43 13.02 6.52
C VAL A 146 3.70 13.58 5.30
N LEU A 147 3.29 12.66 4.43
CA LEU A 147 2.57 12.97 3.21
C LEU A 147 1.40 11.99 3.05
N PRO A 148 0.18 12.49 2.76
CA PRO A 148 -1.04 11.69 2.86
C PRO A 148 -1.10 10.51 1.87
N TYR A 149 -0.29 10.51 0.82
CA TYR A 149 -0.23 9.47 -0.21
C TYR A 149 0.88 8.42 0.01
N ASP A 150 1.71 8.53 1.05
CA ASP A 150 2.82 7.58 1.27
C ASP A 150 2.31 6.16 1.56
N LEU A 151 1.46 5.99 2.58
CA LEU A 151 0.94 4.69 2.97
C LEU A 151 -0.02 4.08 1.92
N PRO A 152 -0.91 4.86 1.28
CA PRO A 152 -1.65 4.39 0.11
C PRO A 152 -0.75 3.89 -1.02
N SER A 153 0.42 4.52 -1.26
CA SER A 153 1.37 4.04 -2.27
C SER A 153 1.88 2.63 -1.94
N VAL A 154 2.22 2.38 -0.67
CA VAL A 154 2.65 1.05 -0.20
C VAL A 154 1.55 0.02 -0.43
N PHE A 155 0.29 0.36 -0.10
CA PHE A 155 -0.86 -0.50 -0.33
C PHE A 155 -1.05 -0.87 -1.80
N PHE A 156 -1.11 0.11 -2.70
CA PHE A 156 -1.30 -0.15 -4.13
C PHE A 156 -0.14 -0.93 -4.73
N PHE A 157 1.09 -0.68 -4.28
CA PHE A 157 2.26 -1.45 -4.69
C PHE A 157 2.14 -2.92 -4.26
N CYS A 158 1.79 -3.19 -3.00
CA CYS A 158 1.53 -4.55 -2.51
C CYS A 158 0.37 -5.24 -3.26
N LEU A 159 -0.69 -4.51 -3.62
CA LEU A 159 -1.78 -5.04 -4.45
C LEU A 159 -1.33 -5.38 -5.88
N ALA A 160 -0.49 -4.54 -6.50
CA ALA A 160 0.05 -4.82 -7.82
C ALA A 160 0.93 -6.08 -7.79
N LEU A 161 1.78 -6.24 -6.77
CA LEU A 161 2.56 -7.47 -6.55
C LEU A 161 1.65 -8.69 -6.35
N LEU A 162 0.55 -8.55 -5.60
CA LEU A 162 -0.44 -9.60 -5.48
C LEU A 162 -1.07 -9.94 -6.84
N GLY A 163 -1.41 -8.95 -7.67
CA GLY A 163 -1.90 -9.15 -9.03
C GLY A 163 -0.93 -9.95 -9.90
N ILE A 164 0.37 -9.63 -9.83
CA ILE A 164 1.45 -10.36 -10.53
C ILE A 164 1.51 -11.81 -10.06
N VAL A 165 1.68 -12.03 -8.75
CA VAL A 165 1.86 -13.37 -8.17
C VAL A 165 0.62 -14.24 -8.32
N SER A 166 -0.58 -13.66 -8.25
CA SER A 166 -1.85 -14.37 -8.47
C SER A 166 -2.21 -14.54 -9.94
N LYS A 167 -1.38 -14.05 -10.87
CA LYS A 167 -1.64 -14.03 -12.33
C LYS A 167 -2.91 -13.27 -12.73
N SER A 168 -3.41 -12.40 -11.85
CA SER A 168 -4.59 -11.56 -12.09
C SER A 168 -4.17 -10.23 -12.70
N ARG A 169 -4.19 -10.17 -14.04
CA ARG A 169 -3.89 -8.94 -14.80
C ARG A 169 -4.84 -7.81 -14.45
N THR A 170 -6.12 -8.12 -14.24
CA THR A 170 -7.14 -7.12 -13.85
C THR A 170 -6.79 -6.47 -12.52
N LEU A 171 -6.40 -7.27 -11.51
CA LEU A 171 -5.99 -6.73 -10.22
C LEU A 171 -4.73 -5.87 -10.35
N PHE A 172 -3.74 -6.33 -11.11
CA PHE A 172 -2.52 -5.56 -11.37
C PHE A 172 -2.85 -4.20 -12.02
N TYR A 173 -3.60 -4.20 -13.12
CA TYR A 173 -3.92 -2.96 -13.85
C TYR A 173 -4.80 -2.01 -13.05
N ALA A 174 -5.79 -2.52 -12.32
CA ALA A 174 -6.59 -1.70 -11.43
C ALA A 174 -5.73 -1.04 -10.34
N ALA A 175 -4.85 -1.81 -9.67
CA ALA A 175 -3.95 -1.28 -8.66
C ALA A 175 -2.93 -0.30 -9.27
N PHE A 176 -2.42 -0.57 -10.47
CA PHE A 176 -1.48 0.30 -11.17
C PHE A 176 -2.10 1.64 -11.54
N VAL A 177 -3.27 1.64 -12.20
CA VAL A 177 -3.95 2.88 -12.61
C VAL A 177 -4.31 3.74 -11.41
N VAL A 178 -4.94 3.15 -10.38
CA VAL A 178 -5.30 3.89 -9.16
C VAL A 178 -4.05 4.34 -8.40
N GLY A 179 -3.02 3.49 -8.34
CA GLY A 179 -1.74 3.82 -7.71
C GLY A 179 -0.99 4.95 -8.42
N THR A 180 -1.08 5.06 -9.74
CA THR A 180 -0.48 6.17 -10.51
C THR A 180 -1.15 7.49 -10.19
N LEU A 181 -2.48 7.52 -10.01
CA LEU A 181 -3.22 8.71 -9.54
C LEU A 181 -2.81 9.12 -8.11
N ASN A 182 -2.28 8.17 -7.32
CA ASN A 182 -1.78 8.42 -5.98
C ASN A 182 -0.33 8.93 -5.98
N ARG A 183 0.54 8.29 -6.75
CA ARG A 183 1.97 8.63 -6.83
C ARG A 183 2.60 8.11 -8.11
N GLU A 184 3.38 8.96 -8.76
CA GLU A 184 4.07 8.66 -10.01
C GLU A 184 5.08 7.51 -9.89
N THR A 185 5.60 7.25 -8.69
CA THR A 185 6.54 6.15 -8.42
C THR A 185 5.89 4.76 -8.57
N MET A 186 4.56 4.69 -8.74
CA MET A 186 3.88 3.43 -9.05
C MET A 186 4.39 2.79 -10.35
N VAL A 187 5.02 3.57 -11.24
CA VAL A 187 5.72 3.09 -12.44
C VAL A 187 6.77 2.01 -12.11
N PHE A 188 7.33 1.97 -10.90
CA PHE A 188 8.27 0.91 -10.52
C PHE A 188 7.62 -0.47 -10.41
N ALA A 189 6.29 -0.58 -10.31
CA ALA A 189 5.58 -1.87 -10.34
C ALA A 189 5.70 -2.59 -11.70
N VAL A 190 6.08 -1.87 -12.75
CA VAL A 190 6.42 -2.43 -14.08
C VAL A 190 7.61 -3.38 -14.00
N VAL A 191 8.61 -3.07 -13.16
CA VAL A 191 9.83 -3.87 -13.02
C VAL A 191 9.54 -5.29 -12.51
N PRO A 192 8.89 -5.50 -11.34
CA PRO A 192 8.54 -6.85 -10.90
C PRO A 192 7.56 -7.54 -11.86
N PHE A 193 6.68 -6.80 -12.55
CA PHE A 193 5.81 -7.38 -13.58
C PHE A 193 6.64 -7.97 -14.73
N ALA A 194 7.60 -7.21 -15.26
CA ALA A 194 8.46 -7.64 -16.35
C ALA A 194 9.37 -8.81 -15.94
N VAL A 195 10.03 -8.70 -14.79
CA VAL A 195 10.91 -9.74 -14.25
C VAL A 195 10.13 -11.05 -14.04
N TRP A 196 8.94 -10.97 -13.43
CA TRP A 196 8.10 -12.16 -13.21
C TRP A 196 7.62 -12.77 -14.53
N GLY A 197 7.18 -11.95 -15.48
CA GLY A 197 6.74 -12.41 -16.79
C GLY A 197 7.86 -13.09 -17.59
N LEU A 198 9.08 -12.57 -17.54
CA LEU A 198 10.25 -13.18 -18.17
C LEU A 198 10.66 -14.48 -17.47
N TYR A 199 10.60 -14.53 -16.13
CA TYR A 199 10.85 -15.75 -15.37
C TYR A 199 9.88 -16.87 -15.77
N GLU A 200 8.58 -16.57 -15.89
CA GLU A 200 7.59 -17.56 -16.37
C GLU A 200 7.85 -17.98 -17.82
N ALA A 201 8.36 -17.07 -18.65
CA ALA A 201 8.69 -17.36 -20.05
C ALA A 201 10.04 -18.08 -20.24
N SER A 202 10.88 -18.21 -19.21
CA SER A 202 12.22 -18.83 -19.31
C SER A 202 12.21 -20.32 -19.67
N GLY A 203 11.04 -20.98 -19.65
CA GLY A 203 10.82 -22.30 -20.22
C GLY A 203 10.58 -22.31 -21.75
N GLU A 204 10.38 -21.15 -22.37
CA GLU A 204 10.27 -20.92 -23.82
C GLU A 204 11.48 -20.07 -24.31
N ARG A 205 11.73 -19.97 -25.62
CA ARG A 205 12.75 -19.03 -26.15
C ARG A 205 12.45 -17.61 -25.62
N ILE A 206 13.44 -16.97 -24.99
CA ILE A 206 13.36 -15.64 -24.36
C ILE A 206 12.72 -14.58 -25.27
N GLU A 207 12.96 -14.65 -26.58
CA GLU A 207 12.34 -13.78 -27.60
C GLU A 207 10.80 -13.80 -27.58
N LYS A 208 10.19 -14.97 -27.37
CA LYS A 208 8.73 -15.10 -27.25
C LYS A 208 8.20 -14.53 -25.93
N GLY A 209 9.01 -14.58 -24.87
CA GLY A 209 8.71 -13.96 -23.57
C GLY A 209 8.59 -12.45 -23.68
N TRP A 210 9.54 -11.80 -24.35
CA TRP A 210 9.48 -10.36 -24.62
C TRP A 210 8.27 -9.96 -25.46
N GLY A 211 7.88 -10.77 -26.45
CA GLY A 211 6.66 -10.52 -27.24
C GLY A 211 5.36 -10.45 -26.40
N ARG A 212 5.31 -11.14 -25.26
CA ARG A 212 4.16 -11.09 -24.33
C ARG A 212 4.26 -9.94 -23.33
N VAL A 213 5.47 -9.60 -22.86
CA VAL A 213 5.69 -8.61 -21.79
C VAL A 213 5.79 -7.18 -22.34
N LEU A 214 6.43 -6.99 -23.49
CA LEU A 214 6.74 -5.67 -24.04
C LEU A 214 5.49 -4.81 -24.32
N PRO A 215 4.39 -5.33 -24.91
CA PRO A 215 3.18 -4.53 -25.12
C PRO A 215 2.59 -4.01 -23.80
N HIS A 216 2.71 -4.79 -22.73
CA HIS A 216 2.22 -4.40 -21.40
C HIS A 216 3.11 -3.33 -20.77
N VAL A 217 4.43 -3.45 -20.89
CA VAL A 217 5.40 -2.43 -20.42
C VAL A 217 5.20 -1.11 -21.17
N VAL A 218 5.10 -1.16 -22.50
CA VAL A 218 4.84 0.04 -23.31
C VAL A 218 3.50 0.65 -22.95
N GLY A 219 2.43 -0.16 -22.82
CA GLY A 219 1.12 0.33 -22.39
C GLY A 219 1.16 0.98 -20.99
N GLN A 220 1.94 0.45 -20.06
CA GLN A 220 2.12 1.03 -18.72
C GLN A 220 2.88 2.36 -18.77
N LEU A 221 3.88 2.49 -19.64
CA LEU A 221 4.61 3.74 -19.85
C LEU A 221 3.75 4.79 -20.54
N LEU A 222 2.93 4.39 -21.53
CA LEU A 222 2.00 5.31 -22.21
C LEU A 222 0.86 5.77 -21.30
N LEU A 223 0.39 4.93 -20.37
CA LEU A 223 -0.57 5.33 -19.34
C LEU A 223 0.04 6.26 -18.27
N TRP A 224 1.36 6.32 -18.20
CA TRP A 224 2.08 7.11 -17.20
C TRP A 224 2.46 8.51 -17.69
N VAL A 225 2.70 8.67 -19.00
CA VAL A 225 2.93 9.98 -19.66
C VAL A 225 1.61 10.74 -19.79
#